data_AF-A0A950DID4-F1
#
_entry.id   AF-A0A950DID4-F1
#
_cell.length_a   1.000
_cell.length_b   1.000
_cell.length_c   1.000
_cell.angle_alpha   90.00
_cell.angle_beta   90.00
_cell.angle_gamma   90.00
#
_symmetry.space_group_name_H-M   'P 1'
#
loop_
_entity.id
_entity.type
_entity.pdbx_description
1 polymer ?
#
loop_
_entity_poly.entity_id
_entity_poly.type
_entity_poly.pdbx_seq_one_letter_code
_entity_poly.pdbx_strand_id
1 'polypeptide(L)'
;MASQSHAAQVANYVGSQACMGCHQASAHDFGATMMGNILIKHPRDDIEKRGCESCHGPGSLYVPAMAKAMGEGKKPDEAMRGPPAEPSLTTFRPDSGESAKQTNAPCLMCHERGDQAFWRASTHAFRGVKCVDCHEIMRPSSDFQLAAQFRANPIIYTRPQTQVCIRCHLDKANQINMPSHMPLREGLMVCTDCHNPHGGPYQYQLVQPTVNQVCYFCHAEKRGPFLWIHPPVLQNCDNCHDPHGSTNQFLLKVSAPRLCQQCHVAMRHPGSPGAAGSVFVFGHSCTNCHANIHGSNSPGGLYFTR
;
A
#
# COMPACT_ATOMS: atom_id res chain seq x y z
N MET A 1 50.57 -4.22 33.25
CA MET A 1 49.21 -3.67 33.14
C MET A 1 48.41 -4.63 32.29
N ALA A 2 47.56 -5.45 32.93
CA ALA A 2 46.76 -6.45 32.23
C ALA A 2 45.58 -5.76 31.52
N SER A 3 45.55 -5.86 30.20
CA SER A 3 44.42 -5.47 29.36
C SER A 3 43.23 -6.39 29.66
N GLN A 4 42.23 -5.89 30.40
CA GLN A 4 40.95 -6.58 30.56
C GLN A 4 40.21 -6.53 29.22
N SER A 5 40.19 -7.64 28.50
CA SER A 5 39.24 -7.87 27.42
C SER A 5 37.84 -7.88 28.02
N HIS A 6 37.08 -6.80 27.83
CA HIS A 6 35.64 -6.79 28.13
C HIS A 6 34.97 -7.80 27.19
N ALA A 7 34.64 -8.98 27.71
CA ALA A 7 33.79 -9.92 27.01
C ALA A 7 32.45 -9.22 26.76
N ALA A 8 32.08 -9.06 25.47
CA ALA A 8 30.77 -8.53 25.11
C ALA A 8 29.70 -9.39 25.79
N GLN A 9 28.91 -8.77 26.66
CA GLN A 9 27.88 -9.45 27.44
C GLN A 9 26.79 -9.92 26.49
N VAL A 10 26.57 -11.23 26.39
CA VAL A 10 25.55 -11.80 25.49
C VAL A 10 24.17 -11.49 26.06
N ALA A 11 23.31 -10.83 25.27
CA ALA A 11 21.95 -10.52 25.66
C ALA A 11 21.06 -11.78 25.66
N ASN A 12 20.25 -11.93 26.71
CA ASN A 12 19.33 -13.04 26.93
C ASN A 12 17.87 -12.53 27.03
N TYR A 13 16.93 -13.44 26.80
CA TYR A 13 15.51 -13.18 26.97
C TYR A 13 15.12 -13.17 28.45
N VAL A 14 14.41 -12.14 28.89
CA VAL A 14 13.96 -11.96 30.29
C VAL A 14 12.46 -12.23 30.49
N GLY A 15 11.73 -12.44 29.40
CA GLY A 15 10.31 -12.66 29.38
C GLY A 15 9.49 -11.36 29.42
N SER A 16 8.30 -11.41 28.84
CA SER A 16 7.41 -10.24 28.69
C SER A 16 6.98 -9.62 30.02
N GLN A 17 6.96 -10.39 31.12
CA GLN A 17 6.57 -9.90 32.46
C GLN A 17 7.49 -8.78 32.95
N ALA A 18 8.80 -8.85 32.66
CA ALA A 18 9.74 -7.79 33.01
C ALA A 18 9.39 -6.46 32.31
N CYS A 19 8.91 -6.53 31.07
CA CYS A 19 8.48 -5.36 30.30
C CYS A 19 7.14 -4.81 30.80
N MET A 20 6.16 -5.70 31.04
CA MET A 20 4.81 -5.33 31.46
C MET A 20 4.77 -4.68 32.84
N GLY A 21 5.72 -4.99 33.72
CA GLY A 21 5.86 -4.32 35.02
C GLY A 21 5.95 -2.80 34.91
N CYS A 22 6.62 -2.28 33.87
CA CYS A 22 6.76 -0.85 33.59
C CYS A 22 5.82 -0.35 32.49
N HIS A 23 5.53 -1.17 31.46
CA HIS A 23 4.72 -0.79 30.28
C HIS A 23 3.27 -1.28 30.34
N GLN A 24 2.61 -1.13 31.50
CA GLN A 24 1.27 -1.70 31.74
C GLN A 24 0.22 -1.24 30.72
N ALA A 25 0.16 0.06 30.41
CA ALA A 25 -0.81 0.60 29.46
C ALA A 25 -0.57 0.06 28.04
N SER A 26 0.68 0.09 27.57
CA SER A 26 1.02 -0.43 26.24
C SER A 26 0.78 -1.93 26.13
N ALA A 27 1.05 -2.69 27.20
CA ALA A 27 0.79 -4.13 27.25
C ALA A 27 -0.72 -4.44 27.23
N HIS A 28 -1.52 -3.64 27.93
CA HIS A 28 -2.97 -3.73 27.89
C HIS A 28 -3.52 -3.51 26.48
N ASP A 29 -3.14 -2.41 25.83
CA ASP A 29 -3.62 -2.07 24.49
C ASP A 29 -3.15 -3.08 23.44
N PHE A 30 -1.88 -3.48 23.52
CA PHE A 30 -1.34 -4.53 22.65
C PHE A 30 -2.09 -5.86 22.85
N GLY A 31 -2.42 -6.24 24.09
CA GLY A 31 -3.18 -7.46 24.40
C GLY A 31 -4.60 -7.51 23.82
N ALA A 32 -5.13 -6.37 23.35
CA ALA A 32 -6.39 -6.27 22.62
C ALA A 32 -6.24 -6.36 21.08
N THR A 33 -5.02 -6.40 20.55
CA THR A 33 -4.77 -6.59 19.12
C THR A 33 -4.73 -8.07 18.74
N MET A 34 -4.75 -8.35 17.43
CA MET A 34 -4.58 -9.71 16.91
C MET A 34 -3.22 -10.29 17.30
N MET A 35 -2.15 -9.49 17.18
CA MET A 35 -0.81 -9.91 17.59
C MET A 35 -0.74 -10.16 19.09
N GLY A 36 -1.31 -9.28 19.94
CA GLY A 36 -1.28 -9.50 21.38
C GLY A 36 -2.08 -10.73 21.81
N ASN A 37 -3.20 -11.02 21.15
CA ASN A 37 -3.95 -12.25 21.40
C ASN A 37 -3.12 -13.51 21.12
N ILE A 38 -2.33 -13.51 20.04
CA ILE A 38 -1.45 -14.64 19.70
C ILE A 38 -0.24 -14.67 20.64
N LEU A 39 0.51 -13.57 20.73
CA LEU A 39 1.82 -13.52 21.38
C LEU A 39 1.76 -13.53 22.92
N ILE A 40 0.67 -13.06 23.53
CA ILE A 40 0.53 -13.02 24.99
C ILE A 40 -0.37 -14.16 25.50
N LYS A 41 -1.47 -14.46 24.81
CA LYS A 41 -2.50 -15.38 25.33
C LYS A 41 -2.41 -16.78 24.74
N HIS A 42 -2.06 -16.90 23.45
CA HIS A 42 -2.12 -18.17 22.72
C HIS A 42 -0.91 -18.43 21.81
N PRO A 43 0.33 -18.43 22.34
CA PRO A 43 1.52 -18.61 21.53
C PRO A 43 1.64 -20.07 21.03
N ARG A 44 2.05 -20.25 19.78
CA ARG A 44 2.05 -21.54 19.09
C ARG A 44 3.45 -22.15 18.98
N ASP A 45 4.48 -21.32 18.97
CA ASP A 45 5.87 -21.75 18.84
C ASP A 45 6.81 -20.98 19.79
N ASP A 46 8.10 -21.31 19.76
CA ASP A 46 9.10 -20.73 20.66
C ASP A 46 9.51 -19.29 20.31
N ILE A 47 9.15 -18.80 19.11
CA ILE A 47 9.33 -17.39 18.75
C ILE A 47 8.16 -16.60 19.36
N GLU A 48 6.93 -17.06 19.18
CA GLU A 48 5.73 -16.43 19.70
C GLU A 48 5.71 -16.38 21.23
N LYS A 49 6.19 -17.44 21.90
CA LYS A 49 6.32 -17.49 23.37
C LYS A 49 7.25 -16.41 23.95
N ARG A 50 8.09 -15.77 23.13
CA ARG A 50 8.95 -14.65 23.58
C ARG A 50 8.14 -13.38 23.82
N GLY A 51 6.89 -13.32 23.34
CA GLY A 51 5.98 -12.20 23.54
C GLY A 51 6.60 -10.88 23.06
N CYS A 52 6.76 -9.89 23.94
CA CYS A 52 7.37 -8.59 23.60
C CYS A 52 8.75 -8.75 22.93
N GLU A 53 9.54 -9.71 23.40
CA GLU A 53 10.91 -9.91 22.92
C GLU A 53 10.99 -10.58 21.54
N SER A 54 9.86 -11.08 20.99
CA SER A 54 9.81 -11.58 19.60
C SER A 54 9.98 -10.46 18.59
N CYS A 55 9.59 -9.23 18.95
CA CYS A 55 9.71 -8.05 18.09
C CYS A 55 10.82 -7.11 18.56
N HIS A 56 10.93 -6.90 19.88
CA HIS A 56 11.87 -5.94 20.45
C HIS A 56 13.30 -6.52 20.61
N GLY A 57 13.44 -7.83 20.68
CA GLY A 57 14.72 -8.51 20.97
C GLY A 57 14.95 -8.77 22.47
N PRO A 58 16.11 -9.34 22.83
CA PRO A 58 16.42 -9.76 24.19
C PRO A 58 16.64 -8.58 25.15
N GLY A 59 15.89 -8.54 26.26
CA GLY A 59 15.87 -7.42 27.19
C GLY A 59 16.87 -7.47 28.34
N SER A 60 17.71 -8.50 28.48
CA SER A 60 18.54 -8.70 29.69
C SER A 60 19.50 -7.56 30.01
N LEU A 61 19.97 -6.86 28.99
CA LEU A 61 20.86 -5.73 29.17
C LEU A 61 20.10 -4.40 29.24
N TYR A 62 18.93 -4.35 28.59
CA TYR A 62 18.09 -3.17 28.52
C TYR A 62 17.37 -2.88 29.85
N VAL A 63 16.72 -3.89 30.42
CA VAL A 63 15.87 -3.73 31.61
C VAL A 63 16.65 -3.16 32.81
N PRO A 64 17.84 -3.67 33.17
CA PRO A 64 18.62 -3.11 34.28
C PRO A 64 19.15 -1.70 33.98
N ALA A 65 19.59 -1.44 32.74
CA ALA A 65 20.09 -0.14 32.33
C ALA A 65 18.99 0.94 32.42
N MET A 66 17.77 0.60 31.97
CA MET A 66 16.62 1.49 32.07
C MET A 66 16.19 1.71 33.51
N ALA A 67 16.12 0.65 34.32
CA ALA A 67 15.78 0.76 35.75
C ALA A 67 16.78 1.68 36.49
N LYS A 68 18.08 1.59 36.17
CA LYS A 68 19.11 2.48 36.71
C LYS A 68 18.89 3.93 36.26
N ALA A 69 18.68 4.17 34.96
CA ALA A 69 18.46 5.51 34.44
C ALA A 69 17.22 6.19 35.05
N MET A 70 16.12 5.44 35.20
CA MET A 70 14.91 5.92 35.86
C MET A 70 15.13 6.16 37.37
N GLY A 71 15.91 5.31 38.04
CA GLY A 71 16.31 5.52 39.44
C GLY A 71 17.18 6.76 39.64
N GLU A 72 17.93 7.17 38.62
CA GLU A 72 18.68 8.44 38.57
C GLU A 72 17.80 9.66 38.23
N GLY A 73 16.48 9.48 38.08
CA GLY A 73 15.53 10.55 37.78
C GLY A 73 15.44 10.93 36.30
N LYS A 74 16.10 10.20 35.39
CA LYS A 74 15.96 10.42 33.94
C LYS A 74 14.60 9.91 33.45
N LYS A 75 13.96 10.66 32.56
CA LYS A 75 12.74 10.15 31.92
C LYS A 75 13.07 9.04 30.92
N PRO A 76 12.18 8.05 30.71
CA PRO A 76 12.43 6.97 29.76
C PRO A 76 12.74 7.47 28.34
N ASP A 77 12.12 8.56 27.89
CA ASP A 77 12.36 9.13 26.56
C ASP A 77 13.70 9.87 26.45
N GLU A 78 14.25 10.37 27.56
CA GLU A 78 15.57 10.99 27.65
C GLU A 78 16.67 9.93 27.73
N ALA A 79 16.42 8.84 28.47
CA ALA A 79 17.31 7.68 28.55
C ALA A 79 17.41 6.90 27.23
N MET A 80 16.44 7.09 26.32
CA MET A 80 16.33 6.44 25.02
C MET A 80 16.63 7.37 23.82
N ARG A 81 16.99 8.64 24.06
CA ARG A 81 17.20 9.61 22.97
C ARG A 81 18.61 9.51 22.41
N GLY A 82 18.73 9.23 21.11
CA GLY A 82 20.01 9.10 20.38
C GLY A 82 20.05 7.84 19.51
N PRO A 83 21.08 7.66 18.65
CA PRO A 83 21.33 6.36 18.04
C PRO A 83 21.42 5.31 19.15
N PRO A 84 20.92 4.09 18.92
CA PRO A 84 20.75 3.08 19.94
C PRO A 84 21.98 3.02 20.85
N ALA A 85 21.82 3.46 22.11
CA ALA A 85 22.83 3.24 23.12
C ALA A 85 22.87 1.73 23.31
N GLU A 86 23.90 1.09 22.77
CA GLU A 86 24.16 -0.32 23.00
C GLU A 86 24.06 -0.58 24.50
N PRO A 87 23.19 -1.50 24.94
CA PRO A 87 22.45 -2.51 24.17
C PRO A 87 20.94 -2.18 24.06
N SER A 88 20.50 -1.78 22.87
CA SER A 88 19.13 -1.32 22.65
C SER A 88 18.23 -2.39 22.03
N LEU A 89 17.07 -2.59 22.63
CA LEU A 89 15.94 -3.22 21.95
C LEU A 89 15.58 -2.49 20.65
N THR A 90 14.97 -3.18 19.70
CA THR A 90 14.29 -2.51 18.57
C THR A 90 13.09 -1.75 19.13
N THR A 91 13.07 -0.44 19.00
CA THR A 91 12.08 0.47 19.57
C THR A 91 10.94 0.80 18.62
N PHE A 92 11.17 0.69 17.30
CA PHE A 92 10.24 1.08 16.23
C PHE A 92 9.87 2.57 16.23
N ARG A 93 10.63 3.40 16.96
CA ARG A 93 10.35 4.84 17.01
C ARG A 93 10.80 5.51 15.70
N PRO A 94 10.09 6.54 15.22
CA PRO A 94 10.55 7.31 14.06
C PRO A 94 11.90 8.00 14.27
N ASP A 95 12.23 8.36 15.51
CA ASP A 95 13.43 9.11 15.90
C ASP A 95 14.61 8.23 16.39
N SER A 96 14.47 6.89 16.37
CA SER A 96 15.48 5.95 16.89
C SER A 96 16.74 5.83 16.02
N GLY A 97 16.69 6.30 14.77
CA GLY A 97 17.76 6.04 13.79
C GLY A 97 17.83 4.58 13.30
N GLU A 98 16.88 3.72 13.68
CA GLU A 98 16.83 2.33 13.22
C GLU A 98 16.60 2.25 11.70
N SER A 99 17.38 1.41 11.03
CA SER A 99 17.23 1.15 9.60
C SER A 99 15.96 0.32 9.32
N ALA A 100 15.41 0.43 8.12
CA ALA A 100 14.27 -0.39 7.70
C ALA A 100 14.56 -1.89 7.75
N LYS A 101 15.81 -2.31 7.50
CA LYS A 101 16.22 -3.71 7.65
C LYS A 101 16.09 -4.18 9.10
N GLN A 102 16.53 -3.36 10.07
CA GLN A 102 16.41 -3.68 11.49
C GLN A 102 14.95 -3.74 11.93
N THR A 103 14.13 -2.76 11.55
CA THR A 103 12.71 -2.72 11.97
C THR A 103 11.84 -3.75 11.27
N ASN A 104 12.14 -4.13 10.03
CA ASN A 104 11.31 -5.09 9.30
C ASN A 104 11.70 -6.54 9.58
N ALA A 105 12.93 -6.80 10.04
CA ALA A 105 13.41 -8.16 10.29
C ALA A 105 12.51 -8.96 11.26
N PRO A 106 12.06 -8.42 12.41
CA PRO A 106 11.20 -9.17 13.31
C PRO A 106 9.85 -9.54 12.68
N CYS A 107 9.27 -8.64 11.87
CA CYS A 107 8.02 -8.92 11.15
C CYS A 107 8.22 -10.07 10.15
N LEU A 108 9.33 -10.04 9.41
CA LEU A 108 9.71 -11.06 8.43
C LEU A 108 10.20 -12.37 9.07
N MET A 109 10.27 -12.50 10.40
CA MET A 109 10.49 -13.83 10.99
C MET A 109 9.24 -14.71 10.89
N CYS A 110 8.05 -14.09 10.82
CA CYS A 110 6.77 -14.80 10.73
C CYS A 110 6.02 -14.49 9.43
N HIS A 111 6.11 -13.25 8.93
CA HIS A 111 5.37 -12.77 7.77
C HIS A 111 6.23 -12.82 6.49
N GLU A 112 6.53 -14.00 5.98
CA GLU A 112 7.24 -14.18 4.69
C GLU A 112 6.43 -14.91 3.61
N ARG A 113 5.16 -15.21 3.89
CA ARG A 113 4.27 -16.00 3.02
C ARG A 113 3.01 -15.23 2.67
N GLY A 114 2.26 -15.67 1.67
CA GLY A 114 1.05 -14.99 1.23
C GLY A 114 1.38 -13.68 0.50
N ASP A 115 0.62 -12.62 0.77
CA ASP A 115 0.73 -11.36 0.03
C ASP A 115 2.10 -10.69 0.18
N GLN A 116 2.80 -10.93 1.28
CA GLN A 116 4.13 -10.39 1.55
C GLN A 116 5.30 -11.26 1.10
N ALA A 117 5.04 -12.36 0.39
CA ALA A 117 6.09 -13.26 -0.09
C ALA A 117 7.13 -12.56 -0.99
N PHE A 118 6.73 -11.49 -1.69
CA PHE A 118 7.59 -10.73 -2.58
C PHE A 118 8.20 -9.47 -1.94
N TRP A 119 8.04 -9.29 -0.62
CA TRP A 119 8.45 -8.05 0.08
C TRP A 119 9.89 -7.64 -0.23
N ARG A 120 10.82 -8.59 -0.16
CA ARG A 120 12.26 -8.33 -0.38
C ARG A 120 12.59 -7.79 -1.78
N ALA A 121 11.72 -8.05 -2.76
CA ALA A 121 11.84 -7.55 -4.13
C ALA A 121 10.87 -6.38 -4.43
N SER A 122 10.11 -5.91 -3.45
CA SER A 122 9.16 -4.82 -3.63
C SER A 122 9.86 -3.47 -3.70
N THR A 123 9.24 -2.52 -4.42
CA THR A 123 9.72 -1.14 -4.47
C THR A 123 9.73 -0.50 -3.09
N HIS A 124 8.78 -0.83 -2.21
CA HIS A 124 8.76 -0.31 -0.84
C HIS A 124 9.97 -0.78 -0.02
N ALA A 125 10.34 -2.06 -0.11
CA ALA A 125 11.54 -2.55 0.55
C ALA A 125 12.81 -1.87 0.01
N PHE A 126 12.94 -1.71 -1.31
CA PHE A 126 14.09 -1.02 -1.92
C PHE A 126 14.16 0.47 -1.55
N ARG A 127 13.01 1.11 -1.27
CA ARG A 127 12.94 2.50 -0.82
C ARG A 127 13.08 2.66 0.70
N GLY A 128 13.33 1.57 1.44
CA GLY A 128 13.54 1.62 2.88
C GLY A 128 12.27 1.94 3.67
N VAL A 129 11.09 1.58 3.14
CA VAL A 129 9.83 1.72 3.89
C VAL A 129 9.79 0.68 5.01
N LYS A 130 9.36 1.09 6.19
CA LYS A 130 9.20 0.23 7.36
C LYS A 130 7.77 -0.31 7.41
N CYS A 131 7.58 -1.54 7.90
CA CYS A 131 6.24 -2.10 8.08
C CYS A 131 5.38 -1.20 8.97
N VAL A 132 5.98 -0.63 10.01
CA VAL A 132 5.33 0.29 10.97
C VAL A 132 5.00 1.67 10.41
N ASP A 133 5.48 2.02 9.21
CA ASP A 133 5.04 3.25 8.54
C ASP A 133 3.58 3.12 8.04
N CYS A 134 3.16 1.87 7.78
CA CYS A 134 1.82 1.54 7.32
C CYS A 134 0.98 0.82 8.39
N HIS A 135 1.59 0.06 9.30
CA HIS A 135 0.90 -0.77 10.30
C HIS A 135 1.08 -0.26 11.74
N GLU A 136 0.03 -0.39 12.54
CA GLU A 136 -0.04 -0.02 13.96
C GLU A 136 -0.32 -1.27 14.80
N ILE A 137 0.70 -1.79 15.47
CA ILE A 137 0.64 -3.12 16.11
C ILE A 137 0.41 -3.01 17.62
N MET A 138 0.87 -1.91 18.24
CA MET A 138 0.90 -1.76 19.70
C MET A 138 -0.43 -1.31 20.31
N ARG A 139 -1.43 -0.99 19.49
CA ARG A 139 -2.78 -0.62 19.91
C ARG A 139 -3.81 -1.10 18.88
N PRO A 140 -5.07 -1.30 19.28
CA PRO A 140 -6.14 -1.59 18.33
C PRO A 140 -6.29 -0.44 17.34
N SER A 141 -6.27 -0.77 16.05
CA SER A 141 -6.50 0.20 14.98
C SER A 141 -7.58 -0.31 14.02
N SER A 142 -7.41 -0.06 12.72
CA SER A 142 -8.36 -0.47 11.68
C SER A 142 -8.11 -1.91 11.21
N ASP A 143 -8.91 -2.36 10.23
CA ASP A 143 -8.68 -3.63 9.53
C ASP A 143 -7.22 -3.75 9.10
N PHE A 144 -6.65 -4.95 9.26
CA PHE A 144 -5.24 -5.26 9.01
C PHE A 144 -4.24 -4.41 9.81
N GLN A 145 -4.70 -3.81 10.92
CA GLN A 145 -3.89 -2.99 11.80
C GLN A 145 -3.20 -1.84 11.06
N LEU A 146 -3.92 -1.11 10.19
CA LEU A 146 -3.30 0.00 9.45
C LEU A 146 -3.19 1.25 10.33
N ALA A 147 -2.02 1.90 10.26
CA ALA A 147 -1.64 3.14 10.95
C ALA A 147 -2.34 4.38 10.34
N ALA A 148 -3.65 4.29 10.12
CA ALA A 148 -4.49 5.42 9.75
C ALA A 148 -4.55 6.41 10.92
N GLN A 149 -3.82 7.52 10.80
CA GLN A 149 -3.93 8.65 11.68
C GLN A 149 -5.25 9.34 11.35
N PHE A 150 -6.06 9.59 12.38
CA PHE A 150 -7.22 10.50 12.34
C PHE A 150 -6.89 11.94 11.86
N ARG A 151 -5.62 12.22 11.49
CA ARG A 151 -5.13 13.48 10.93
C ARG A 151 -5.34 13.62 9.42
N ALA A 152 -5.56 12.52 8.69
CA ALA A 152 -6.11 12.64 7.34
C ALA A 152 -7.58 13.01 7.51
N ASN A 153 -8.02 14.14 6.92
CA ASN A 153 -9.38 14.62 7.08
C ASN A 153 -10.36 13.49 6.71
N PRO A 154 -11.08 12.89 7.68
CA PRO A 154 -11.92 11.71 7.43
C PRO A 154 -13.10 12.03 6.51
N ILE A 155 -13.34 13.32 6.25
CA ILE A 155 -14.33 13.82 5.29
C ILE A 155 -13.91 13.54 3.84
N ILE A 156 -12.61 13.42 3.54
CA ILE A 156 -12.08 13.30 2.17
C ILE A 156 -11.75 11.85 1.79
N TYR A 157 -11.29 11.03 2.73
CA TYR A 157 -10.91 9.64 2.47
C TYR A 157 -11.52 8.71 3.51
N THR A 158 -12.55 7.98 3.10
CA THR A 158 -13.37 7.15 4.00
C THR A 158 -12.66 5.90 4.52
N ARG A 159 -11.65 5.40 3.78
CA ARG A 159 -10.95 4.14 4.11
C ARG A 159 -9.55 4.37 4.71
N PRO A 160 -9.23 3.75 5.87
CA PRO A 160 -7.89 3.77 6.48
C PRO A 160 -6.75 3.44 5.52
N GLN A 161 -6.94 2.45 4.65
CA GLN A 161 -5.93 2.06 3.66
C GLN A 161 -5.58 3.21 2.70
N THR A 162 -6.59 3.86 2.12
CA THR A 162 -6.39 4.99 1.21
C THR A 162 -5.58 6.08 1.91
N GLN A 163 -5.91 6.40 3.17
CA GLN A 163 -5.22 7.43 3.95
C GLN A 163 -3.74 7.12 4.20
N VAL A 164 -3.36 5.86 4.38
CA VAL A 164 -1.95 5.49 4.57
C VAL A 164 -1.17 5.64 3.26
N CYS A 165 -1.72 5.16 2.14
CA CYS A 165 -1.06 5.23 0.84
C CYS A 165 -0.83 6.68 0.38
N ILE A 166 -1.86 7.53 0.48
CA ILE A 166 -1.84 8.91 -0.05
C ILE A 166 -0.99 9.89 0.77
N ARG A 167 -0.43 9.49 1.91
CA ARG A 167 0.59 10.28 2.63
C ARG A 167 1.87 10.46 1.82
N CYS A 168 2.24 9.41 1.09
CA CYS A 168 3.44 9.40 0.27
C CYS A 168 3.10 9.54 -1.22
N HIS A 169 2.01 8.90 -1.68
CA HIS A 169 1.58 8.94 -3.08
C HIS A 169 0.71 10.17 -3.39
N LEU A 170 1.28 11.36 -3.26
CA LEU A 170 0.57 12.64 -3.44
C LEU A 170 0.01 12.82 -4.86
N ASP A 171 0.73 12.36 -5.88
CA ASP A 171 0.24 12.40 -7.27
C ASP A 171 -1.05 11.59 -7.43
N LYS A 172 -1.13 10.43 -6.75
CA LYS A 172 -2.33 9.59 -6.75
C LYS A 172 -3.45 10.21 -5.94
N ALA A 173 -3.12 10.88 -4.84
CA ALA A 173 -4.08 11.69 -4.09
C ALA A 173 -4.72 12.77 -4.98
N ASN A 174 -3.92 13.43 -5.83
CA ASN A 174 -4.45 14.42 -6.78
C ASN A 174 -5.33 13.76 -7.86
N GLN A 175 -4.89 12.63 -8.44
CA GLN A 175 -5.66 11.93 -9.48
C GLN A 175 -7.02 11.45 -8.98
N ILE A 176 -7.10 10.84 -7.79
CA ILE A 176 -8.38 10.36 -7.25
C ILE A 176 -9.33 11.49 -6.84
N ASN A 177 -8.88 12.74 -6.85
CA ASN A 177 -9.71 13.93 -6.63
C ASN A 177 -10.16 14.62 -7.93
N MET A 178 -9.73 14.13 -9.09
CA MET A 178 -10.11 14.68 -10.39
C MET A 178 -11.61 14.45 -10.68
N PRO A 179 -12.23 15.21 -11.60
CA PRO A 179 -13.64 15.04 -11.93
C PRO A 179 -14.04 13.61 -12.33
N SER A 180 -13.17 12.91 -13.08
CA SER A 180 -13.31 11.49 -13.35
C SER A 180 -12.24 10.73 -12.59
N HIS A 181 -12.61 9.85 -11.68
CA HIS A 181 -11.71 9.01 -10.88
C HIS A 181 -12.40 7.66 -10.59
N MET A 182 -11.60 6.66 -10.25
CA MET A 182 -12.11 5.44 -9.63
C MET A 182 -12.57 5.74 -8.21
N PRO A 183 -13.62 5.10 -7.67
CA PRO A 183 -14.30 5.53 -6.43
C PRO A 183 -13.54 5.19 -5.11
N LEU A 184 -12.24 5.51 -5.05
CA LEU A 184 -11.37 5.30 -3.89
C LEU A 184 -11.64 6.30 -2.77
N ARG A 185 -11.92 7.56 -3.09
CA ARG A 185 -12.17 8.61 -2.08
C ARG A 185 -13.52 8.40 -1.41
N GLU A 186 -14.51 7.92 -2.17
CA GLU A 186 -15.83 7.50 -1.68
C GLU A 186 -15.74 6.24 -0.82
N GLY A 187 -14.63 5.48 -0.90
CA GLY A 187 -14.41 4.27 -0.11
C GLY A 187 -15.18 3.04 -0.62
N LEU A 188 -15.65 3.08 -1.87
CA LEU A 188 -16.27 1.94 -2.54
C LEU A 188 -15.24 0.93 -3.05
N MET A 189 -13.99 1.37 -3.17
CA MET A 189 -12.82 0.54 -3.48
C MET A 189 -11.58 1.08 -2.78
N VAL A 190 -10.51 0.30 -2.81
CA VAL A 190 -9.23 0.64 -2.18
C VAL A 190 -8.05 0.31 -3.09
N CYS A 191 -6.87 0.82 -2.76
CA CYS A 191 -5.66 0.64 -3.56
C CYS A 191 -5.32 -0.85 -3.77
N THR A 192 -5.57 -1.68 -2.76
CA THR A 192 -5.23 -3.11 -2.80
C THR A 192 -6.15 -3.97 -3.65
N ASP A 193 -7.26 -3.41 -4.14
CA ASP A 193 -8.07 -4.12 -5.13
C ASP A 193 -7.31 -4.28 -6.46
N CYS A 194 -6.31 -3.43 -6.69
CA CYS A 194 -5.46 -3.44 -7.88
C CYS A 194 -3.99 -3.74 -7.58
N HIS A 195 -3.44 -3.27 -6.45
CA HIS A 195 -2.01 -3.32 -6.15
C HIS A 195 -1.68 -4.13 -4.89
N ASN A 196 -0.59 -4.87 -4.90
CA ASN A 196 -0.02 -5.46 -3.69
C ASN A 196 1.12 -4.58 -3.16
N PRO A 197 0.94 -3.84 -2.05
CA PRO A 197 1.96 -2.96 -1.50
C PRO A 197 3.16 -3.73 -0.95
N HIS A 198 3.03 -5.03 -0.73
CA HIS A 198 4.13 -5.89 -0.33
C HIS A 198 4.93 -6.46 -1.51
N GLY A 199 4.63 -6.00 -2.73
CA GLY A 199 5.28 -6.46 -3.95
C GLY A 199 4.56 -7.64 -4.58
N GLY A 200 5.00 -7.98 -5.79
CA GLY A 200 4.46 -9.09 -6.55
C GLY A 200 5.29 -9.33 -7.81
N PRO A 201 5.04 -10.44 -8.50
CA PRO A 201 5.78 -10.78 -9.73
C PRO A 201 5.36 -9.91 -10.92
N TYR A 202 4.29 -9.14 -10.80
CA TYR A 202 3.69 -8.38 -11.89
C TYR A 202 4.12 -6.91 -11.88
N GLN A 203 4.15 -6.32 -13.08
CA GLN A 203 4.51 -4.91 -13.24
C GLN A 203 3.60 -4.01 -12.42
N TYR A 204 4.15 -2.89 -11.93
CA TYR A 204 3.46 -1.95 -11.04
C TYR A 204 2.88 -2.59 -9.77
N GLN A 205 3.37 -3.78 -9.40
CA GLN A 205 2.90 -4.56 -8.26
C GLN A 205 1.40 -4.85 -8.35
N LEU A 206 0.89 -5.08 -9.56
CA LEU A 206 -0.51 -5.45 -9.73
C LEU A 206 -0.81 -6.80 -9.07
N VAL A 207 -2.06 -6.99 -8.65
CA VAL A 207 -2.55 -8.27 -8.12
C VAL A 207 -2.86 -9.30 -9.22
N GLN A 208 -2.88 -8.87 -10.48
CA GLN A 208 -3.04 -9.75 -11.65
C GLN A 208 -1.88 -9.58 -12.64
N PRO A 209 -1.61 -10.60 -13.47
CA PRO A 209 -0.56 -10.59 -14.50
C PRO A 209 -0.55 -9.39 -15.45
N THR A 210 -1.71 -8.84 -15.80
CA THR A 210 -1.82 -7.72 -16.74
C THR A 210 -2.84 -6.69 -16.26
N VAL A 211 -2.69 -5.45 -16.73
CA VAL A 211 -3.65 -4.36 -16.47
C VAL A 211 -5.08 -4.79 -16.83
N ASN A 212 -5.26 -5.40 -18.00
CA ASN A 212 -6.57 -5.88 -18.45
C ASN A 212 -7.20 -6.87 -17.49
N GLN A 213 -6.41 -7.81 -16.95
CA GLN A 213 -6.94 -8.80 -16.01
C GLN A 213 -7.39 -8.17 -14.69
N VAL A 214 -6.71 -7.12 -14.20
CA VAL A 214 -7.19 -6.34 -13.06
C VAL A 214 -8.52 -5.68 -13.40
N CYS A 215 -8.62 -5.03 -14.57
CA CYS A 215 -9.85 -4.38 -15.00
C CYS A 215 -11.02 -5.36 -15.12
N TYR A 216 -10.79 -6.55 -15.68
CA TYR A 216 -11.83 -7.56 -15.91
C TYR A 216 -12.39 -8.19 -14.63
N PHE A 217 -11.74 -8.01 -13.49
CA PHE A 217 -12.29 -8.44 -12.21
C PHE A 217 -13.65 -7.77 -11.93
N CYS A 218 -13.77 -6.49 -12.29
CA CYS A 218 -15.02 -5.72 -12.17
C CYS A 218 -15.70 -5.50 -13.53
N HIS A 219 -14.92 -5.24 -14.58
CA HIS A 219 -15.41 -4.95 -15.94
C HIS A 219 -15.41 -6.19 -16.84
N ALA A 220 -16.03 -7.27 -16.35
CA ALA A 220 -16.05 -8.56 -17.03
C ALA A 220 -16.69 -8.46 -18.43
N GLU A 221 -17.62 -7.54 -18.62
CA GLU A 221 -18.29 -7.28 -19.90
C GLU A 221 -17.34 -6.78 -20.99
N LYS A 222 -16.12 -6.33 -20.65
CA LYS A 222 -15.10 -5.87 -21.60
C LYS A 222 -14.08 -6.93 -21.98
N ARG A 223 -14.11 -8.11 -21.37
CA ARG A 223 -13.11 -9.17 -21.57
C ARG A 223 -13.17 -9.83 -22.95
N GLY A 224 -14.37 -9.92 -23.53
CA GLY A 224 -14.61 -10.70 -24.74
C GLY A 224 -14.60 -12.22 -24.51
N PRO A 225 -14.47 -13.03 -25.58
CA PRO A 225 -14.07 -12.63 -26.92
C PRO A 225 -15.18 -11.87 -27.65
N PHE A 226 -14.79 -10.81 -28.36
CA PHE A 226 -15.66 -10.13 -29.32
C PHE A 226 -15.35 -10.62 -30.74
N LEU A 227 -16.35 -10.70 -31.61
CA LEU A 227 -16.14 -10.98 -33.04
C LEU A 227 -15.25 -9.92 -33.69
N TRP A 228 -15.55 -8.65 -33.40
CA TRP A 228 -14.76 -7.49 -33.78
C TRP A 228 -14.23 -6.84 -32.51
N ILE A 229 -12.95 -7.04 -32.19
CA ILE A 229 -12.32 -6.41 -31.03
C ILE A 229 -11.51 -5.20 -31.46
N HIS A 230 -11.60 -4.10 -30.71
CA HIS A 230 -10.75 -2.94 -30.94
C HIS A 230 -9.32 -3.27 -30.46
N PRO A 231 -8.30 -3.32 -31.35
CA PRO A 231 -6.98 -3.84 -30.97
C PRO A 231 -6.32 -3.17 -29.75
N PRO A 232 -6.41 -1.84 -29.55
CA PRO A 232 -5.88 -1.19 -28.35
C PRO A 232 -6.48 -1.72 -27.04
N VAL A 233 -7.75 -2.13 -27.05
CA VAL A 233 -8.46 -2.65 -25.86
C VAL A 233 -7.96 -4.06 -25.53
N LEU A 234 -7.74 -4.90 -26.54
CA LEU A 234 -7.16 -6.23 -26.34
C LEU A 234 -5.74 -6.14 -25.75
N GLN A 235 -4.97 -5.13 -26.17
CA GLN A 235 -3.59 -4.94 -25.75
C GLN A 235 -3.50 -4.41 -24.31
N ASN A 236 -4.07 -3.24 -24.04
CA ASN A 236 -4.03 -2.63 -22.71
C ASN A 236 -5.13 -1.56 -22.54
N CYS A 237 -5.95 -1.67 -21.49
CA CYS A 237 -6.95 -0.66 -21.12
C CYS A 237 -6.32 0.71 -20.85
N ASP A 238 -5.07 0.74 -20.37
CA ASP A 238 -4.34 1.99 -20.09
C ASP A 238 -3.95 2.77 -21.36
N ASN A 239 -4.08 2.20 -22.56
CA ASN A 239 -3.80 2.93 -23.79
C ASN A 239 -4.71 4.17 -23.92
N CYS A 240 -5.94 4.06 -23.43
CA CYS A 240 -6.93 5.14 -23.49
C CYS A 240 -7.30 5.68 -22.10
N HIS A 241 -7.28 4.85 -21.05
CA HIS A 241 -7.69 5.23 -19.71
C HIS A 241 -6.51 5.53 -18.77
N ASP A 242 -6.65 6.52 -17.90
CA ASP A 242 -5.84 6.69 -16.70
C ASP A 242 -6.60 6.09 -15.50
N PRO A 243 -6.20 4.91 -15.00
CA PRO A 243 -6.99 4.16 -14.02
C PRO A 243 -7.12 4.85 -12.66
N HIS A 244 -6.32 5.89 -12.37
CA HIS A 244 -6.39 6.59 -11.09
C HIS A 244 -7.28 7.84 -11.15
N GLY A 245 -7.30 8.53 -12.29
CA GLY A 245 -8.13 9.70 -12.49
C GLY A 245 -7.69 10.60 -13.65
N SER A 246 -8.64 11.35 -14.19
CA SER A 246 -8.46 12.27 -15.31
C SER A 246 -9.42 13.45 -15.22
N THR A 247 -9.04 14.58 -15.83
CA THR A 247 -9.96 15.69 -16.08
C THR A 247 -11.01 15.36 -17.14
N ASN A 248 -10.73 14.40 -18.02
CA ASN A 248 -11.65 13.98 -19.07
C ASN A 248 -12.62 12.92 -18.54
N GLN A 249 -13.84 12.89 -19.08
CA GLN A 249 -14.85 11.89 -18.75
C GLN A 249 -14.35 10.46 -18.99
N PHE A 250 -14.90 9.51 -18.24
CA PHE A 250 -14.59 8.07 -18.36
C PHE A 250 -13.11 7.75 -18.19
N LEU A 251 -12.40 8.52 -17.37
CA LEU A 251 -10.98 8.33 -17.08
C LEU A 251 -10.08 8.45 -18.33
N LEU A 252 -10.52 9.12 -19.40
CA LEU A 252 -9.74 9.15 -20.64
C LEU A 252 -8.47 9.99 -20.49
N LYS A 253 -7.34 9.52 -21.02
CA LYS A 253 -6.09 10.30 -21.05
C LYS A 253 -6.22 11.58 -21.89
N VAL A 254 -7.02 11.52 -22.95
CA VAL A 254 -7.31 12.63 -23.87
C VAL A 254 -8.80 12.65 -24.17
N SER A 255 -9.39 13.85 -24.29
CA SER A 255 -10.79 13.97 -24.69
C SER A 255 -11.00 13.57 -26.16
N ALA A 256 -12.17 13.02 -26.47
CA ALA A 256 -12.61 12.89 -27.85
C ALA A 256 -12.78 14.28 -28.50
N PRO A 257 -12.62 14.43 -29.83
CA PRO A 257 -12.22 13.40 -30.81
C PRO A 257 -10.72 13.09 -30.82
N ARG A 258 -9.88 13.92 -30.17
CA ARG A 258 -8.42 13.85 -30.29
C ARG A 258 -7.85 12.49 -29.91
N LEU A 259 -8.40 11.83 -28.89
CA LEU A 259 -8.01 10.46 -28.53
C LEU A 259 -8.08 9.50 -29.72
N CYS A 260 -9.18 9.51 -30.47
CA CYS A 260 -9.36 8.65 -31.64
C CYS A 260 -8.38 9.05 -32.74
N GLN A 261 -8.16 10.36 -32.91
CA GLN A 261 -7.29 10.93 -33.92
C GLN A 261 -5.79 10.68 -33.66
N GLN A 262 -5.40 10.16 -32.50
CA GLN A 262 -4.02 9.73 -32.28
C GLN A 262 -3.64 8.50 -33.13
N CYS A 263 -4.62 7.68 -33.51
CA CYS A 263 -4.41 6.51 -34.36
C CYS A 263 -5.18 6.59 -35.69
N HIS A 264 -6.38 7.17 -35.68
CA HIS A 264 -7.25 7.26 -36.85
C HIS A 264 -6.98 8.53 -37.68
N VAL A 265 -5.74 8.71 -38.14
CA VAL A 265 -5.30 9.92 -38.88
C VAL A 265 -5.57 9.86 -40.38
N ALA A 266 -5.54 8.67 -40.99
CA ALA A 266 -5.65 8.47 -42.44
C ALA A 266 -7.06 8.07 -42.90
N MET A 267 -8.05 8.18 -42.02
CA MET A 267 -9.44 7.80 -42.32
C MET A 267 -10.25 9.02 -42.74
N ARG A 268 -11.19 8.82 -43.68
CA ARG A 268 -12.11 9.82 -44.27
C ARG A 268 -12.41 11.03 -43.38
N HIS A 269 -13.43 10.91 -42.52
CA HIS A 269 -13.84 11.98 -41.61
C HIS A 269 -13.02 12.05 -40.30
N PRO A 270 -12.42 10.96 -39.76
CA PRO A 270 -11.63 11.07 -38.53
C PRO A 270 -10.40 11.97 -38.64
N GLY A 271 -9.72 12.01 -39.79
CA GLY A 271 -8.55 12.87 -40.01
C GLY A 271 -8.87 14.34 -40.29
N SER A 272 -10.15 14.70 -40.43
CA SER A 272 -10.57 16.06 -40.74
C SER A 272 -10.88 16.86 -39.47
N PRO A 273 -10.38 18.10 -39.32
CA PRO A 273 -10.73 18.94 -38.18
C PRO A 273 -12.22 19.32 -38.23
N GLY A 274 -12.96 19.02 -37.17
CA GLY A 274 -14.36 19.41 -37.03
C GLY A 274 -14.50 20.78 -36.35
N ALA A 275 -15.47 21.59 -36.79
CA ALA A 275 -15.86 22.79 -36.05
C ALA A 275 -16.49 22.42 -34.69
N ALA A 276 -16.45 23.32 -33.71
CA ALA A 276 -16.92 23.07 -32.34
C ALA A 276 -18.39 22.62 -32.26
N GLY A 277 -19.25 23.12 -33.14
CA GLY A 277 -20.67 22.72 -33.22
C GLY A 277 -20.95 21.47 -34.06
N SER A 278 -19.92 20.82 -34.61
CA SER A 278 -20.11 19.62 -35.42
C SER A 278 -20.34 18.38 -34.55
N VAL A 279 -21.07 17.40 -35.09
CA VAL A 279 -21.30 16.08 -34.42
C VAL A 279 -19.99 15.35 -34.07
N PHE A 280 -18.89 15.69 -34.73
CA PHE A 280 -17.56 15.13 -34.49
C PHE A 280 -16.87 15.72 -33.26
N VAL A 281 -17.32 16.86 -32.74
CA VAL A 281 -16.72 17.53 -31.56
C VAL A 281 -17.73 17.63 -30.42
N PHE A 282 -19.01 17.81 -30.75
CA PHE A 282 -20.08 17.99 -29.78
C PHE A 282 -20.62 16.66 -29.22
N GLY A 283 -21.13 16.69 -27.99
CA GLY A 283 -21.69 15.52 -27.30
C GLY A 283 -20.64 14.42 -27.09
N HIS A 284 -20.97 13.18 -27.46
CA HIS A 284 -20.05 12.06 -27.39
C HIS A 284 -19.09 11.96 -28.59
N SER A 285 -19.06 12.97 -29.47
CA SER A 285 -18.11 13.06 -30.58
C SER A 285 -18.17 11.77 -31.45
N CYS A 286 -17.05 11.08 -31.65
CA CYS A 286 -16.95 9.85 -32.43
C CYS A 286 -17.92 8.75 -31.97
N THR A 287 -18.17 8.64 -30.66
CA THR A 287 -19.00 7.56 -30.11
C THR A 287 -20.50 7.81 -30.24
N ASN A 288 -20.92 8.97 -30.78
CA ASN A 288 -22.30 9.16 -31.25
C ASN A 288 -22.67 8.15 -32.35
N CYS A 289 -21.71 7.79 -33.21
CA CYS A 289 -21.91 6.80 -34.28
C CYS A 289 -21.17 5.49 -34.00
N HIS A 290 -20.00 5.55 -33.35
CA HIS A 290 -19.17 4.40 -33.04
C HIS A 290 -19.34 4.00 -31.56
N ALA A 291 -20.50 3.50 -31.18
CA ALA A 291 -20.82 3.26 -29.76
C ALA A 291 -20.05 2.07 -29.14
N ASN A 292 -19.64 1.08 -29.93
CA ASN A 292 -19.06 -0.17 -29.45
C ASN A 292 -17.52 -0.21 -29.51
N ILE A 293 -16.85 0.87 -29.10
CA ILE A 293 -15.38 1.04 -29.18
C ILE A 293 -14.56 0.00 -28.39
N HIS A 294 -15.20 -0.75 -27.49
CA HIS A 294 -14.54 -1.82 -26.73
C HIS A 294 -14.61 -3.19 -27.42
N GLY A 295 -15.47 -3.32 -28.44
CA GLY A 295 -15.69 -4.53 -29.19
C GLY A 295 -17.17 -4.74 -29.54
N SER A 296 -17.43 -5.43 -30.65
CA SER A 296 -18.76 -5.76 -31.15
C SER A 296 -18.87 -7.23 -31.53
N ASN A 297 -20.02 -7.83 -31.21
CA ASN A 297 -20.41 -9.17 -31.66
C ASN A 297 -21.38 -9.14 -32.86
N SER A 298 -21.70 -7.96 -33.38
CA SER A 298 -22.54 -7.83 -34.57
C SER A 298 -21.76 -8.28 -35.81
N PRO A 299 -22.35 -9.06 -36.74
CA PRO A 299 -21.70 -9.37 -38.02
C PRO A 299 -21.28 -8.12 -38.81
N GLY A 300 -22.04 -7.02 -38.68
CA GLY A 300 -21.70 -5.73 -39.29
C GLY A 300 -20.96 -4.76 -38.35
N GLY A 301 -20.33 -5.26 -37.30
CA GLY A 301 -19.69 -4.48 -36.23
C GLY A 301 -18.23 -4.08 -36.48
N LEU A 302 -17.69 -4.32 -37.68
CA LEU A 302 -16.28 -4.05 -38.01
C LEU A 302 -15.84 -2.60 -37.70
N TYR A 303 -16.76 -1.65 -37.86
CA TYR A 303 -16.51 -0.23 -37.57
C TYR A 303 -17.12 0.21 -36.24
N PHE A 304 -17.49 -0.70 -35.35
CA PHE A 304 -18.01 -0.41 -33.99
C PHE A 304 -19.28 0.45 -33.94
N THR A 305 -20.11 0.42 -34.99
CA THR A 305 -21.36 1.19 -35.07
C THR A 305 -22.56 0.51 -34.42
N ARG A 306 -22.48 -0.80 -34.18
CA ARG A 306 -23.50 -1.64 -33.56
C ARG A 306 -22.91 -2.95 -33.08
#